data_AF-A0AAJ1H5G3-F1
#
_entry.id   AF-A0AAJ1H5G3-F1
#
_cell.length_a   1.000
_cell.length_b   1.000
_cell.length_c   1.000
_cell.angle_alpha   90.00
_cell.angle_beta   90.00
_cell.angle_gamma   90.00
#
_symmetry.space_group_name_H-M   'P 1'
#
loop_
_entity.id
_entity.type
_entity.pdbx_description
1 polymer ?
#
loop_
_entity_poly.entity_id
_entity_poly.type
_entity_poly.pdbx_seq_one_letter_code
_entity_poly.pdbx_strand_id
1 'polypeptide(L)'
;MSVIEETTLVYVASNQNSNKFYSLTLHDDGTVDKRWGRVGATGQHQRVSGGRRVYDTTIDQKCRKGYEVVPTSTDTAPIAPLAMATIAATAMQVADADSDARDLVARIARANRHTIETTSGGRISTSTSGARTALGAITPAAVDQARALLHSISRHRAANELWTPLLDRYLTLVPQAVPARAGWAEHFFDARGSLREQYRLLDALQTATTIDADATFRYRIAKVTDRVEHERVAALFHRTRIHRHPASDLRVKAVYALTDSADGSAATAAAAKTLGNVRPLWHGTAAGNVLSILSKGLVISDVAENGRMFGNGVYLTDQSSKATGYSGTGVWGGRDREHFLLLADVALGRTLRPAARHEALRPDVHRRYNAIDVRGGTCGVRNNETIVWDLNQINIRYLLELH
;
A
#
# COMPACT_ATOMS: atom_id res chain seq x y z
N MET A 1 14.40 -35.49 5.70
CA MET A 1 14.76 -34.66 4.55
C MET A 1 14.47 -33.23 4.91
N SER A 2 15.51 -32.51 5.33
CA SER A 2 15.43 -31.06 5.58
C SER A 2 15.92 -30.28 4.38
N VAL A 3 15.27 -29.15 4.12
CA VAL A 3 15.71 -28.20 3.09
C VAL A 3 17.00 -27.52 3.57
N ILE A 4 18.06 -27.60 2.76
CA ILE A 4 19.30 -26.84 2.95
C ILE A 4 19.15 -25.43 2.38
N GLU A 5 18.66 -25.34 1.15
CA GLU A 5 18.63 -24.07 0.41
C GLU A 5 17.50 -24.07 -0.62
N GLU A 6 16.84 -22.92 -0.77
CA GLU A 6 15.81 -22.71 -1.79
C GLU A 6 16.13 -21.45 -2.58
N THR A 7 16.12 -21.56 -3.92
CA THR A 7 16.35 -20.45 -4.84
C THR A 7 15.24 -20.45 -5.87
N THR A 8 14.64 -19.30 -6.10
CA THR A 8 13.72 -19.12 -7.22
C THR A 8 14.23 -18.07 -8.18
N LEU A 9 14.07 -18.36 -9.46
CA LEU A 9 14.39 -17.46 -10.55
C LEU A 9 13.15 -17.09 -11.36
N VAL A 10 13.14 -15.87 -11.88
CA VAL A 10 12.05 -15.31 -12.69
C VAL A 10 12.58 -14.84 -14.03
N TYR A 11 11.81 -15.06 -15.09
CA TYR A 11 12.10 -14.55 -16.43
C TYR A 11 10.85 -13.91 -17.01
N VAL A 12 10.91 -12.60 -17.23
CA VAL A 12 9.87 -11.82 -17.89
C VAL A 12 10.44 -11.19 -19.15
N ALA A 13 9.78 -11.45 -20.27
CA ALA A 13 10.06 -10.83 -21.56
C ALA A 13 8.74 -10.75 -22.33
N SER A 14 8.09 -9.59 -22.24
CA SER A 14 6.77 -9.34 -22.83
C SER A 14 6.75 -9.53 -24.35
N ASN A 15 7.81 -9.09 -25.03
CA ASN A 15 8.00 -9.27 -26.48
C ASN A 15 8.07 -10.74 -26.92
N GLN A 16 8.40 -11.65 -26.01
CA GLN A 16 8.45 -13.11 -26.24
C GLN A 16 7.29 -13.84 -25.57
N ASN A 17 6.25 -13.12 -25.12
CA ASN A 17 5.14 -13.66 -24.33
C ASN A 17 5.60 -14.54 -23.14
N SER A 18 6.71 -14.16 -22.51
CA SER A 18 7.33 -14.90 -21.43
C SER A 18 7.09 -14.21 -20.10
N ASN A 19 6.55 -14.97 -19.15
CA ASN A 19 6.45 -14.63 -17.74
C ASN A 19 6.54 -15.96 -16.97
N LYS A 20 7.75 -16.38 -16.64
CA LYS A 20 8.11 -17.73 -16.20
C LYS A 20 8.84 -17.72 -14.88
N PHE A 21 8.72 -18.82 -14.14
CA PHE A 21 9.50 -19.07 -12.94
C PHE A 21 10.24 -20.40 -13.02
N TYR A 22 11.30 -20.51 -12.21
CA TYR A 22 12.05 -21.74 -11.98
C TYR A 22 12.52 -21.77 -10.52
N SER A 23 12.00 -22.70 -9.72
CA SER A 23 12.35 -22.89 -8.31
C SER A 23 13.19 -24.15 -8.14
N LEU A 24 14.19 -24.05 -7.26
CA LEU A 24 15.15 -25.08 -6.91
C LEU A 24 15.20 -25.23 -5.40
N THR A 25 15.02 -26.44 -4.89
CA THR A 25 15.14 -26.75 -3.47
C THR A 25 16.19 -27.84 -3.28
N LEU A 26 17.26 -27.54 -2.56
CA LEU A 26 18.33 -28.47 -2.20
C LEU A 26 18.02 -29.12 -0.85
N HIS A 27 18.13 -30.45 -0.79
CA HIS A 27 17.90 -31.23 0.42
C HIS A 27 19.18 -31.83 0.99
N ASP A 28 19.14 -32.15 2.28
CA ASP A 28 20.20 -32.81 3.05
C ASP A 28 20.61 -34.20 2.54
N ASP A 29 19.70 -34.91 1.89
CA ASP A 29 19.94 -36.23 1.29
C ASP A 29 20.62 -36.18 -0.10
N GLY A 30 21.01 -34.99 -0.56
CA GLY A 30 21.67 -34.81 -1.85
C GLY A 30 20.71 -34.82 -3.05
N THR A 31 19.40 -34.75 -2.82
CA THR A 31 18.41 -34.51 -3.87
C THR A 31 18.15 -33.02 -4.10
N VAL A 32 17.69 -32.70 -5.31
CA VAL A 32 17.29 -31.35 -5.73
C VAL A 32 15.91 -31.42 -6.37
N ASP A 33 14.96 -30.66 -5.82
CA ASP A 33 13.66 -30.43 -6.44
C ASP A 33 13.74 -29.28 -7.44
N LYS A 34 13.16 -29.51 -8.61
CA LYS A 34 13.05 -28.54 -9.70
C LYS A 34 11.58 -28.33 -9.97
N ARG A 35 11.12 -27.07 -9.94
CA ARG A 35 9.75 -26.70 -10.30
C ARG A 35 9.76 -25.54 -11.28
N TRP A 36 8.98 -25.59 -12.35
CA TRP A 36 8.98 -24.52 -13.34
C TRP A 36 7.65 -24.36 -14.07
N GLY A 37 7.38 -23.16 -14.58
CA GLY A 37 6.15 -22.89 -15.31
C GLY A 37 5.97 -21.41 -15.62
N ARG A 38 4.76 -21.03 -16.07
CA ARG A 38 4.37 -19.61 -16.09
C ARG A 38 4.16 -19.13 -14.66
N VAL A 39 4.54 -17.89 -14.36
CA VAL A 39 4.28 -17.28 -13.05
C VAL A 39 2.80 -17.40 -12.76
N GLY A 40 2.52 -18.07 -11.65
CA GLY A 40 1.17 -18.28 -11.16
C GLY A 40 0.44 -19.55 -11.59
N ALA A 41 1.04 -20.38 -12.43
CA ALA A 41 0.56 -21.74 -12.66
C ALA A 41 1.15 -22.70 -11.60
N THR A 42 0.54 -23.87 -11.43
CA THR A 42 1.11 -24.95 -10.60
C THR A 42 2.52 -25.32 -11.06
N GLY A 43 2.75 -25.31 -12.38
CA GLY A 43 4.04 -25.67 -12.97
C GLY A 43 4.28 -27.17 -13.03
N GLN A 44 5.36 -27.55 -13.69
CA GLN A 44 5.91 -28.90 -13.72
C GLN A 44 6.88 -29.08 -12.57
N HIS A 45 7.07 -30.33 -12.14
CA HIS A 45 7.94 -30.69 -11.03
C HIS A 45 8.79 -31.92 -11.38
N GLN A 46 10.05 -31.92 -10.95
CA GLN A 46 10.96 -33.05 -11.08
C GLN A 46 11.96 -33.05 -9.93
N ARG A 47 12.14 -34.22 -9.29
CA ARG A 47 13.21 -34.46 -8.32
C ARG A 47 14.39 -35.15 -9.01
N VAL A 48 15.61 -34.69 -8.74
CA VAL A 48 16.84 -35.29 -9.29
C VAL A 48 17.90 -35.46 -8.20
N SER A 49 18.78 -36.44 -8.35
CA SER A 49 19.97 -36.60 -7.51
C SER A 49 21.15 -35.81 -8.08
N GLY A 50 22.06 -35.37 -7.22
CA GLY A 50 23.31 -34.72 -7.62
C GLY A 50 23.73 -33.53 -6.75
N GLY A 51 22.98 -33.27 -5.69
CA GLY A 51 23.29 -32.33 -4.62
C GLY A 51 23.60 -30.91 -5.13
N ARG A 52 24.50 -30.25 -4.39
CA ARG A 52 24.89 -28.85 -4.64
C ARG A 52 25.40 -28.59 -6.07
N ARG A 53 26.14 -29.53 -6.66
CA ARG A 53 26.65 -29.36 -8.05
C ARG A 53 25.52 -29.17 -9.05
N VAL A 54 24.48 -30.00 -8.99
CA VAL A 54 23.33 -29.90 -9.90
C VAL A 54 22.52 -28.64 -9.59
N TYR A 55 22.39 -28.27 -8.33
CA TYR A 55 21.73 -27.05 -7.89
C TYR A 55 22.38 -25.80 -8.51
N ASP A 56 23.67 -25.57 -8.22
CA ASP A 56 24.42 -24.40 -8.66
C ASP A 56 24.51 -24.33 -10.20
N THR A 57 24.81 -25.47 -10.85
CA THR A 57 24.90 -25.53 -12.32
C THR A 57 23.55 -25.20 -12.98
N THR A 58 22.44 -25.62 -12.38
CA THR A 58 21.10 -25.31 -12.91
C THR A 58 20.80 -23.82 -12.79
N ILE A 59 21.16 -23.18 -11.67
CA ILE A 59 21.03 -21.73 -11.47
C ILE A 59 21.81 -21.00 -12.57
N ASP A 60 23.09 -21.29 -12.74
CA ASP A 60 23.94 -20.65 -13.74
C ASP A 60 23.40 -20.80 -15.16
N GLN A 61 22.94 -22.01 -15.51
CA GLN A 61 22.34 -22.27 -16.83
C GLN A 61 21.07 -21.45 -17.07
N LYS A 62 20.28 -21.20 -16.03
CA LYS A 62 19.05 -20.40 -16.13
C LYS A 62 19.39 -18.91 -16.18
N CYS A 63 20.34 -18.44 -15.38
CA CYS A 63 20.85 -17.07 -15.44
C CYS A 63 21.39 -16.71 -16.83
N ARG A 64 22.15 -17.61 -17.47
CA ARG A 64 22.60 -17.43 -18.87
C ARG A 64 21.46 -17.34 -19.89
N LYS A 65 20.26 -17.84 -19.56
CA LYS A 65 19.04 -17.75 -20.37
C LYS A 65 18.19 -16.51 -20.04
N GLY A 66 18.71 -15.60 -19.20
CA GLY A 66 18.05 -14.36 -18.80
C GLY A 66 17.16 -14.47 -17.57
N TYR A 67 17.13 -15.62 -16.88
CA TYR A 67 16.44 -15.69 -15.59
C TYR A 67 17.20 -14.89 -14.54
N GLU A 68 16.49 -14.20 -13.66
CA GLU A 68 17.05 -13.48 -12.54
C GLU A 68 16.69 -14.14 -11.23
N VAL A 69 17.65 -14.21 -10.31
CA VAL A 69 17.44 -14.74 -8.96
C VAL A 69 16.59 -13.75 -8.17
N VAL A 70 15.49 -14.24 -7.60
CA VAL A 70 14.70 -13.48 -6.64
C VAL A 70 15.40 -13.60 -5.28
N PRO A 71 15.77 -12.48 -4.62
CA PRO A 71 16.39 -12.54 -3.30
C PRO A 71 15.48 -13.28 -2.34
N THR A 72 15.88 -14.45 -1.87
CA THR A 72 15.07 -15.26 -0.96
C THR A 72 15.73 -15.21 0.42
N SER A 73 15.02 -14.76 1.45
CA SER A 73 15.50 -14.90 2.83
C SER A 73 15.29 -16.35 3.26
N THR A 74 16.31 -16.98 3.85
CA THR A 74 16.38 -18.41 4.21
C THR A 74 15.46 -18.81 5.37
N ASP A 75 14.64 -17.90 5.91
CA ASP A 75 13.83 -18.16 7.09
C ASP A 75 12.58 -18.99 6.78
N THR A 76 12.62 -20.25 7.20
CA THR A 76 11.72 -21.33 6.83
C THR A 76 10.49 -21.37 7.74
N ALA A 77 9.37 -20.79 7.29
CA ALA A 77 7.98 -21.24 7.52
C ALA A 77 6.98 -20.09 7.22
N PRO A 78 5.85 -20.33 6.55
CA PRO A 78 4.71 -19.42 6.58
C PRO A 78 4.10 -19.45 7.98
N ILE A 79 4.15 -18.35 8.72
CA ILE A 79 3.46 -18.26 10.01
C ILE A 79 1.98 -17.95 9.79
N ALA A 80 1.16 -18.58 10.62
CA ALA A 80 -0.29 -18.47 10.60
C ALA A 80 -0.79 -17.00 10.69
N PRO A 81 -1.98 -16.71 10.13
CA PRO A 81 -2.63 -15.40 10.10
C PRO A 81 -2.58 -14.51 11.35
N LEU A 82 -2.45 -15.14 12.53
CA LEU A 82 -2.53 -14.53 13.85
C LEU A 82 -1.25 -13.74 14.22
N ALA A 83 -0.07 -14.11 13.71
CA ALA A 83 1.18 -13.51 14.17
C ALA A 83 1.36 -12.04 13.75
N MET A 84 1.01 -11.68 12.52
CA MET A 84 1.12 -10.28 12.05
C MET A 84 0.21 -9.35 12.85
N ALA A 85 -1.00 -9.82 13.21
CA ALA A 85 -1.92 -9.05 14.04
C ALA A 85 -1.38 -8.86 15.46
N THR A 86 -0.82 -9.91 16.06
CA THR A 86 -0.20 -9.85 17.38
C THR A 86 1.00 -8.91 17.40
N ILE A 87 1.94 -9.06 16.45
CA ILE A 87 3.11 -8.19 16.32
C ILE A 87 2.68 -6.74 16.15
N ALA A 88 1.74 -6.46 15.25
CA ALA A 88 1.25 -5.12 15.02
C ALA A 88 0.57 -4.53 16.27
N ALA A 89 -0.23 -5.31 17.01
CA ALA A 89 -0.87 -4.86 18.25
C ALA A 89 0.17 -4.53 19.33
N THR A 90 1.20 -5.36 19.50
CA THR A 90 2.32 -5.11 20.42
C THR A 90 3.09 -3.85 20.01
N ALA A 91 3.43 -3.72 18.73
CA ALA A 91 4.17 -2.57 18.21
C ALA A 91 3.39 -1.25 18.33
N MET A 92 2.06 -1.29 18.19
CA MET A 92 1.16 -0.17 18.44
C MET A 92 0.81 0.02 19.93
N GLN A 93 1.41 -0.77 20.82
CA GLN A 93 1.22 -0.70 22.27
C GLN A 93 -0.25 -0.77 22.68
N VAL A 94 -1.03 -1.63 22.02
CA VAL A 94 -2.43 -1.84 22.37
C VAL A 94 -2.49 -2.49 23.75
N ALA A 95 -3.28 -1.90 24.65
CA ALA A 95 -3.43 -2.43 26.01
C ALA A 95 -4.06 -3.83 25.99
N ASP A 96 -3.60 -4.70 26.89
CA ASP A 96 -4.14 -6.07 27.02
C ASP A 96 -5.64 -6.08 27.34
N ALA A 97 -6.17 -5.04 28.01
CA ALA A 97 -7.60 -4.92 28.29
C ALA A 97 -8.43 -4.40 27.10
N ASP A 98 -7.81 -3.79 26.08
CA ASP A 98 -8.51 -3.19 24.94
C ASP A 98 -8.74 -4.23 23.82
N SER A 99 -9.73 -5.09 24.04
CA SER A 99 -10.11 -6.14 23.08
C SER A 99 -10.57 -5.58 21.74
N ASP A 100 -11.23 -4.43 21.75
CA ASP A 100 -11.75 -3.81 20.54
C ASP A 100 -10.62 -3.29 19.64
N ALA A 101 -9.60 -2.64 20.21
CA ALA A 101 -8.44 -2.21 19.45
C ALA A 101 -7.64 -3.41 18.92
N ARG A 102 -7.50 -4.49 19.70
CA ARG A 102 -6.87 -5.73 19.21
C ARG A 102 -7.64 -6.35 18.03
N ASP A 103 -8.96 -6.40 18.12
CA ASP A 103 -9.81 -6.91 17.05
C ASP A 103 -9.75 -6.03 15.80
N LEU A 104 -9.71 -4.71 15.98
CA LEU A 104 -9.48 -3.75 14.89
C LEU A 104 -8.15 -4.00 14.20
N VAL A 105 -7.05 -4.11 14.94
CA VAL A 105 -5.72 -4.36 14.39
C VAL A 105 -5.70 -5.68 13.62
N ALA A 106 -6.36 -6.71 14.13
CA ALA A 106 -6.50 -7.99 13.43
C ALA A 106 -7.29 -7.84 12.11
N ARG A 107 -8.36 -7.02 12.08
CA ARG A 107 -9.09 -6.70 10.85
C ARG A 107 -8.21 -5.95 9.84
N ILE A 108 -7.47 -4.95 10.28
CA ILE A 108 -6.55 -4.16 9.44
C ILE A 108 -5.46 -5.06 8.84
N ALA A 109 -4.85 -5.94 9.65
CA ALA A 109 -3.86 -6.91 9.19
C ALA A 109 -4.44 -7.89 8.16
N ARG A 110 -5.67 -8.37 8.36
CA ARG A 110 -6.38 -9.20 7.37
C ARG A 110 -6.66 -8.43 6.07
N ALA A 111 -7.08 -7.17 6.16
CA ALA A 111 -7.33 -6.35 4.98
C ALA A 111 -6.06 -6.12 4.15
N ASN A 112 -4.92 -5.86 4.80
CA ASN A 112 -3.63 -5.73 4.15
C ASN A 112 -3.24 -7.00 3.39
N ARG A 113 -3.34 -8.16 4.05
CA ARG A 113 -3.11 -9.47 3.42
C ARG A 113 -4.05 -9.69 2.23
N HIS A 114 -5.33 -9.37 2.39
CA HIS A 114 -6.31 -9.52 1.33
C HIS A 114 -5.97 -8.67 0.10
N THR A 115 -5.47 -7.44 0.28
CA THR A 115 -4.96 -6.62 -0.84
C THR A 115 -3.78 -7.30 -1.54
N ILE A 116 -2.82 -7.82 -0.78
CA ILE A 116 -1.67 -8.55 -1.34
C ILE A 116 -2.15 -9.76 -2.15
N GLU A 117 -3.03 -10.57 -1.58
CA GLU A 117 -3.58 -11.76 -2.22
C GLU A 117 -4.40 -11.39 -3.47
N THR A 118 -5.37 -10.48 -3.38
CA THR A 118 -6.25 -10.16 -4.51
C THR A 118 -5.52 -9.49 -5.66
N THR A 119 -4.65 -8.51 -5.38
CA THR A 119 -3.92 -7.77 -6.41
C THR A 119 -2.81 -8.63 -7.03
N SER A 120 -2.18 -9.53 -6.27
CA SER A 120 -1.26 -10.53 -6.84
C SER A 120 -1.95 -11.73 -7.51
N GLY A 121 -3.26 -11.88 -7.31
CA GLY A 121 -4.05 -13.02 -7.79
C GLY A 121 -3.81 -14.33 -7.02
N GLY A 122 -3.61 -14.24 -5.71
CA GLY A 122 -3.48 -15.34 -4.73
C GLY A 122 -2.05 -15.86 -4.59
N ARG A 123 -1.06 -15.07 -5.00
CA ARG A 123 0.30 -15.56 -5.30
C ARG A 123 1.38 -14.95 -4.44
N ILE A 124 1.01 -13.91 -3.71
CA ILE A 124 1.79 -13.38 -2.62
C ILE A 124 1.01 -13.66 -1.35
N SER A 125 1.63 -14.42 -0.46
CA SER A 125 1.23 -14.69 0.91
C SER A 125 1.99 -13.76 1.85
N THR A 126 1.55 -13.64 3.10
CA THR A 126 2.26 -12.88 4.13
C THR A 126 2.88 -13.86 5.13
N SER A 127 4.08 -13.57 5.62
CA SER A 127 4.82 -14.33 6.63
C SER A 127 5.37 -13.37 7.70
N THR A 128 5.90 -13.89 8.80
CA THR A 128 6.49 -13.09 9.89
C THR A 128 7.78 -12.37 9.55
N SER A 129 8.47 -12.77 8.49
CA SER A 129 9.67 -12.07 7.99
C SER A 129 9.36 -11.20 6.76
N GLY A 130 8.08 -11.10 6.37
CA GLY A 130 7.71 -10.32 5.19
C GLY A 130 6.56 -10.83 4.34
N ALA A 131 6.18 -10.06 3.31
CA ALA A 131 5.43 -10.59 2.17
C ALA A 131 6.28 -11.63 1.40
N ARG A 132 5.67 -12.77 1.06
CA ARG A 132 6.28 -13.85 0.29
C ARG A 132 5.47 -14.15 -0.94
N THR A 133 6.07 -14.05 -2.10
CA THR A 133 5.50 -14.65 -3.31
C THR A 133 5.57 -16.18 -3.21
N ALA A 134 4.83 -16.89 -4.07
CA ALA A 134 5.05 -18.32 -4.32
C ALA A 134 6.48 -18.64 -4.81
N LEU A 135 7.29 -17.59 -5.05
CA LEU A 135 8.63 -17.59 -5.62
C LEU A 135 9.67 -16.99 -4.64
N GLY A 136 9.33 -16.75 -3.38
CA GLY A 136 10.27 -16.22 -2.37
C GLY A 136 9.85 -14.92 -1.68
N ALA A 137 10.60 -14.53 -0.65
CA ALA A 137 10.38 -13.30 0.12
C ALA A 137 10.61 -12.05 -0.75
N ILE A 138 9.73 -11.07 -0.65
CA ILE A 138 9.96 -9.75 -1.25
C ILE A 138 10.75 -8.92 -0.24
N THR A 139 11.84 -8.28 -0.66
CA THR A 139 12.63 -7.41 0.23
C THR A 139 12.12 -5.97 0.17
N PRO A 140 12.29 -5.15 1.24
CA PRO A 140 11.96 -3.72 1.20
C PRO A 140 12.65 -2.98 0.03
N ALA A 141 13.93 -3.29 -0.23
CA ALA A 141 14.67 -2.72 -1.35
C ALA A 141 14.07 -3.08 -2.73
N ALA A 142 13.55 -4.31 -2.89
CA ALA A 142 12.86 -4.70 -4.12
C ALA A 142 11.54 -3.93 -4.30
N VAL A 143 10.81 -3.66 -3.22
CA VAL A 143 9.59 -2.85 -3.25
C VAL A 143 9.89 -1.40 -3.63
N ASP A 144 10.96 -0.81 -3.09
CA ASP A 144 11.39 0.55 -3.42
C ASP A 144 11.82 0.66 -4.89
N GLN A 145 12.58 -0.32 -5.41
CA GLN A 145 12.93 -0.40 -6.82
C GLN A 145 11.69 -0.59 -7.71
N ALA A 146 10.76 -1.45 -7.32
CA ALA A 146 9.51 -1.66 -8.04
C ALA A 146 8.67 -0.37 -8.10
N ARG A 147 8.68 0.43 -7.03
CA ARG A 147 8.03 1.75 -6.98
C ARG A 147 8.66 2.72 -7.96
N ALA A 148 9.99 2.82 -7.99
CA ALA A 148 10.71 3.66 -8.95
C ALA A 148 10.42 3.27 -10.41
N LEU A 149 10.25 1.97 -10.69
CA LEU A 149 9.86 1.50 -12.02
C LEU A 149 8.44 1.92 -12.39
N LEU A 150 7.46 1.79 -11.48
CA LEU A 150 6.10 2.30 -11.72
C LEU A 150 6.08 3.81 -11.98
N HIS A 151 6.93 4.58 -11.29
CA HIS A 151 7.06 6.03 -11.52
C HIS A 151 7.53 6.29 -12.96
N SER A 152 8.57 5.58 -13.39
CA SER A 152 9.11 5.69 -14.75
C SER A 152 8.08 5.25 -15.79
N ILE A 153 7.40 4.12 -15.59
CA ILE A 153 6.31 3.65 -16.46
C ILE A 153 5.24 4.73 -16.63
N SER A 154 4.81 5.37 -15.53
CA SER A 154 3.81 6.44 -15.58
C SER A 154 4.27 7.62 -16.46
N ARG A 155 5.54 8.03 -16.37
CA ARG A 155 6.10 9.11 -17.19
C ARG A 155 6.22 8.73 -18.66
N HIS A 156 6.78 7.56 -18.96
CA HIS A 156 6.90 7.08 -20.34
C HIS A 156 5.54 6.93 -21.00
N ARG A 157 4.52 6.42 -20.28
CA ARG A 157 3.14 6.37 -20.78
C ARG A 157 2.58 7.76 -21.10
N ALA A 158 2.80 8.74 -20.23
CA ALA A 158 2.35 10.12 -20.47
C ALA A 158 3.06 10.78 -21.68
N ALA A 159 4.29 10.39 -21.96
CA ALA A 159 5.08 10.85 -23.10
C ALA A 159 4.86 10.02 -24.40
N ASN A 160 4.02 8.99 -24.37
CA ASN A 160 3.84 8.00 -25.45
C ASN A 160 5.14 7.27 -25.85
N GLU A 161 6.04 7.05 -24.90
CA GLU A 161 7.31 6.35 -25.09
C GLU A 161 7.19 4.85 -24.74
N LEU A 162 8.15 4.03 -25.21
CA LEU A 162 8.16 2.59 -24.92
C LEU A 162 8.39 2.32 -23.43
N TRP A 163 7.41 1.69 -22.77
CA TRP A 163 7.42 1.41 -21.33
C TRP A 163 7.39 -0.07 -20.97
N THR A 164 7.13 -0.97 -21.93
CA THR A 164 7.01 -2.42 -21.67
C THR A 164 8.29 -3.08 -21.13
N PRO A 165 9.54 -2.65 -21.47
CA PRO A 165 10.74 -3.17 -20.81
C PRO A 165 10.80 -2.82 -19.31
N LEU A 166 10.26 -1.67 -18.91
CA LEU A 166 10.17 -1.29 -17.50
C LEU A 166 9.13 -2.15 -16.77
N LEU A 167 8.02 -2.49 -17.45
CA LEU A 167 7.04 -3.44 -16.93
C LEU A 167 7.66 -4.83 -16.75
N ASP A 168 8.47 -5.30 -17.70
CA ASP A 168 9.16 -6.58 -17.58
C ASP A 168 10.05 -6.60 -16.33
N ARG A 169 10.85 -5.55 -16.11
CA ARG A 169 11.66 -5.40 -14.90
C ARG A 169 10.82 -5.36 -13.63
N TYR A 170 9.70 -4.63 -13.66
CA TYR A 170 8.78 -4.54 -12.53
C TYR A 170 8.20 -5.92 -12.15
N LEU A 171 7.76 -6.70 -13.14
CA LEU A 171 7.21 -8.05 -12.95
C LEU A 171 8.28 -9.08 -12.56
N THR A 172 9.56 -8.84 -12.87
CA THR A 172 10.66 -9.65 -12.32
C THR A 172 10.84 -9.41 -10.82
N LEU A 173 10.73 -8.15 -10.35
CA LEU A 173 10.85 -7.81 -8.92
C LEU A 173 9.61 -8.18 -8.11
N VAL A 174 8.41 -7.99 -8.69
CA VAL A 174 7.13 -8.30 -8.06
C VAL A 174 6.36 -9.25 -8.98
N PRO A 175 6.65 -10.56 -8.93
CA PRO A 175 6.05 -11.55 -9.82
C PRO A 175 4.53 -11.60 -9.70
N GLN A 176 3.85 -11.41 -10.83
CA GLN A 176 2.40 -11.48 -10.96
C GLN A 176 2.03 -12.35 -12.16
N ALA A 177 0.87 -12.99 -12.10
CA ALA A 177 0.36 -13.71 -13.27
C ALA A 177 -0.12 -12.72 -14.32
N VAL A 178 0.20 -13.02 -15.58
CA VAL A 178 -0.28 -12.27 -16.75
C VAL A 178 -1.06 -13.21 -17.66
N PRO A 179 -1.98 -12.69 -18.49
CA PRO A 179 -2.67 -13.48 -19.51
C PRO A 179 -1.70 -14.36 -20.33
N ALA A 180 -2.17 -15.54 -20.73
CA ALA A 180 -1.37 -16.44 -21.56
C ALA A 180 -1.25 -15.96 -23.02
N ARG A 181 -2.18 -15.12 -23.46
CA ARG A 181 -2.22 -14.54 -24.81
C ARG A 181 -1.12 -13.47 -24.95
N ALA A 182 -0.41 -13.48 -26.08
CA ALA A 182 0.57 -12.44 -26.42
C ALA A 182 -0.08 -11.03 -26.48
N GLY A 183 0.73 -9.98 -26.29
CA GLY A 183 0.24 -8.59 -26.22
C GLY A 183 -0.29 -8.19 -24.84
N TRP A 184 -0.19 -9.06 -23.83
CA TRP A 184 -0.66 -8.76 -22.47
C TRP A 184 0.00 -7.54 -21.83
N ALA A 185 1.22 -7.19 -22.24
CA ALA A 185 1.96 -6.08 -21.66
C ALA A 185 1.30 -4.74 -22.00
N GLU A 186 0.88 -4.54 -23.25
CA GLU A 186 0.21 -3.31 -23.70
C GLU A 186 -1.09 -3.05 -22.93
N HIS A 187 -1.81 -4.13 -22.59
CA HIS A 187 -3.08 -4.10 -21.88
C HIS A 187 -2.98 -4.30 -20.37
N PHE A 188 -1.76 -4.39 -19.82
CA PHE A 188 -1.58 -4.68 -18.39
C PHE A 188 -2.31 -3.68 -17.50
N PHE A 189 -2.25 -2.40 -17.88
CA PHE A 189 -2.86 -1.29 -17.14
C PHE A 189 -4.34 -1.01 -17.46
N ASP A 190 -4.98 -1.81 -18.32
CA ASP A 190 -6.38 -1.61 -18.73
C ASP A 190 -7.40 -2.17 -17.73
N ALA A 191 -6.96 -3.07 -16.82
CA ALA A 191 -7.83 -3.75 -15.85
C ALA A 191 -7.23 -3.75 -14.43
N ARG A 192 -7.20 -4.91 -13.74
CA ARG A 192 -6.64 -5.06 -12.37
C ARG A 192 -5.17 -4.62 -12.25
N GLY A 193 -4.45 -4.54 -13.37
CA GLY A 193 -3.08 -4.02 -13.40
C GLY A 193 -2.99 -2.49 -13.46
N SER A 194 -4.07 -1.74 -13.27
CA SER A 194 -4.02 -0.26 -13.25
C SER A 194 -2.92 0.26 -12.31
N LEU A 195 -2.32 1.41 -12.66
CA LEU A 195 -1.19 1.98 -11.90
C LEU A 195 -1.53 2.12 -10.40
N ARG A 196 -2.75 2.56 -10.10
CA ARG A 196 -3.23 2.72 -8.73
C ARG A 196 -3.26 1.41 -7.94
N GLU A 197 -3.72 0.32 -8.55
CA GLU A 197 -3.74 -0.99 -7.89
C GLU A 197 -2.32 -1.53 -7.68
N GLN A 198 -1.41 -1.24 -8.60
CA GLN A 198 0.00 -1.62 -8.45
C GLN A 198 0.67 -0.84 -7.29
N TYR A 199 0.41 0.46 -7.13
CA TYR A 199 0.88 1.19 -5.94
C TYR A 199 0.26 0.67 -4.64
N ARG A 200 -1.04 0.35 -4.63
CA ARG A 200 -1.70 -0.32 -3.49
C ARG A 200 -1.00 -1.63 -3.12
N LEU A 201 -0.66 -2.44 -4.12
CA LEU A 201 0.11 -3.68 -3.89
C LEU A 201 1.46 -3.36 -3.26
N LEU A 202 2.23 -2.41 -3.80
CA LEU A 202 3.54 -2.06 -3.26
C LEU A 202 3.46 -1.50 -1.82
N ASP A 203 2.45 -0.70 -1.49
CA ASP A 203 2.23 -0.20 -0.13
C ASP A 203 1.92 -1.35 0.84
N ALA A 204 1.08 -2.29 0.39
CA ALA A 204 0.73 -3.44 1.19
C ALA A 204 1.93 -4.38 1.40
N LEU A 205 2.71 -4.64 0.34
CA LEU A 205 3.96 -5.39 0.39
C LEU A 205 4.97 -4.75 1.32
N GLN A 206 5.20 -3.45 1.17
CA GLN A 206 6.17 -2.72 1.99
C GLN A 206 5.85 -2.82 3.47
N THR A 207 4.57 -2.85 3.82
CA THR A 207 4.13 -3.03 5.20
C THR A 207 4.40 -4.44 5.68
N ALA A 208 3.99 -5.43 4.88
CA ALA A 208 4.19 -6.81 5.23
C ALA A 208 5.68 -7.15 5.39
N THR A 209 6.58 -6.60 4.56
CA THR A 209 8.04 -6.82 4.59
C THR A 209 8.77 -6.14 5.75
N THR A 210 8.18 -5.14 6.39
CA THR A 210 8.80 -4.42 7.52
C THR A 210 8.22 -4.76 8.88
N ILE A 211 7.16 -5.58 8.94
CA ILE A 211 6.58 -6.01 10.21
C ILE A 211 7.23 -7.34 10.62
N ASP A 212 8.30 -7.24 11.40
CA ASP A 212 8.94 -8.33 12.13
C ASP A 212 8.71 -8.18 13.66
N ALA A 213 9.29 -9.07 14.46
CA ALA A 213 9.13 -9.06 15.92
C ALA A 213 9.59 -7.76 16.59
N ASP A 214 10.48 -7.00 15.96
CA ASP A 214 11.06 -5.76 16.46
C ASP A 214 10.45 -4.51 15.80
N ALA A 215 9.40 -4.69 14.99
CA ALA A 215 8.78 -3.61 14.23
C ALA A 215 8.28 -2.49 15.16
N THR A 216 8.70 -1.27 14.87
CA THR A 216 8.17 -0.07 15.53
C THR A 216 7.07 0.55 14.69
N PHE A 217 5.92 0.83 15.29
CA PHE A 217 4.85 1.60 14.64
C PHE A 217 4.93 3.06 15.04
N ARG A 218 4.65 3.94 14.09
CA ARG A 218 4.55 5.38 14.33
C ARG A 218 3.39 5.71 15.26
N TYR A 219 2.25 5.05 15.11
CA TYR A 219 1.06 5.34 15.92
C TYR A 219 0.78 4.26 16.94
N ARG A 220 0.52 4.69 18.17
CA ARG A 220 -0.18 3.88 19.17
C ARG A 220 -1.68 4.01 18.98
N ILE A 221 -2.42 2.95 19.26
CA ILE A 221 -3.87 2.93 19.09
C ILE A 221 -4.58 2.48 20.37
N ALA A 222 -5.64 3.20 20.72
CA ALA A 222 -6.53 2.85 21.81
C ALA A 222 -7.97 3.20 21.44
N LYS A 223 -8.94 2.39 21.86
CA LYS A 223 -10.35 2.73 21.70
C LYS A 223 -10.69 3.97 22.53
N VAL A 224 -11.46 4.89 21.94
CA VAL A 224 -12.01 6.03 22.67
C VAL A 224 -13.17 5.54 23.53
N THR A 225 -12.93 5.43 24.84
CA THR A 225 -13.96 5.05 25.84
C THR A 225 -14.67 6.26 26.44
N ASP A 226 -14.05 7.44 26.40
CA ASP A 226 -14.71 8.68 26.79
C ASP A 226 -15.87 8.98 25.84
N ARG A 227 -17.08 8.98 26.41
CA ARG A 227 -18.31 9.11 25.64
C ARG A 227 -18.41 10.47 24.96
N VAL A 228 -18.01 11.53 25.65
CA VAL A 228 -18.10 12.90 25.13
C VAL A 228 -17.20 13.05 23.91
N GLU A 229 -15.96 12.58 24.00
CA GLU A 229 -15.01 12.63 22.91
C GLU A 229 -15.43 11.75 21.72
N HIS A 230 -15.92 10.54 21.99
CA HIS A 230 -16.47 9.67 20.96
C HIS A 230 -17.63 10.34 20.21
N GLU A 231 -18.62 10.88 20.94
CA GLU A 231 -19.77 11.57 20.36
C GLU A 231 -19.35 12.83 19.59
N ARG A 232 -18.34 13.58 20.05
CA ARG A 232 -17.80 14.75 19.35
C ARG A 232 -17.26 14.39 17.98
N VAL A 233 -16.48 13.31 17.88
CA VAL A 233 -15.89 12.83 16.61
C VAL A 233 -16.98 12.22 15.71
N ALA A 234 -17.89 11.44 16.26
CA ALA A 234 -19.01 10.87 15.50
C ALA A 234 -19.94 11.96 14.94
N ALA A 235 -20.25 12.99 15.74
CA ALA A 235 -21.05 14.13 15.30
C ALA A 235 -20.34 14.93 14.18
N LEU A 236 -19.01 15.05 14.22
CA LEU A 236 -18.22 15.60 13.12
C LEU A 236 -18.39 14.78 11.85
N PHE A 237 -18.31 13.45 11.93
CA PHE A 237 -18.55 12.58 10.77
C PHE A 237 -19.95 12.79 10.18
N HIS A 238 -20.99 12.82 11.02
CA HIS A 238 -22.37 12.96 10.58
C HIS A 238 -22.68 14.35 10.01
N ARG A 239 -22.20 15.44 10.64
CA ARG A 239 -22.47 16.81 10.17
C ARG A 239 -21.77 17.15 8.86
N THR A 240 -20.62 16.51 8.59
CA THR A 240 -19.84 16.73 7.36
C THR A 240 -20.20 15.76 6.22
N ARG A 241 -21.24 14.95 6.42
CA ARG A 241 -21.76 14.05 5.40
C ARG A 241 -22.53 14.82 4.34
N ILE A 242 -22.26 14.49 3.08
CA ILE A 242 -23.11 14.86 1.95
C ILE A 242 -23.91 13.64 1.50
N HIS A 243 -25.24 13.72 1.56
CA HIS A 243 -26.16 12.61 1.28
C HIS A 243 -26.09 12.08 -0.16
N ARG A 244 -25.72 12.92 -1.11
CA ARG A 244 -25.61 12.55 -2.53
C ARG A 244 -24.37 11.70 -2.85
N HIS A 245 -23.46 11.48 -1.90
CA HIS A 245 -22.28 10.65 -2.12
C HIS A 245 -22.62 9.16 -2.01
N PRO A 246 -22.00 8.27 -2.82
CA PRO A 246 -22.27 6.83 -2.80
C PRO A 246 -22.04 6.14 -1.44
N ALA A 247 -21.22 6.72 -0.57
CA ALA A 247 -20.87 6.19 0.75
C ALA A 247 -21.58 6.93 1.90
N SER A 248 -22.69 7.63 1.63
CA SER A 248 -23.39 8.44 2.63
C SER A 248 -24.18 7.63 3.65
N ASP A 249 -24.47 6.36 3.36
CA ASP A 249 -25.24 5.48 4.23
C ASP A 249 -24.41 4.84 5.36
N LEU A 250 -23.08 4.89 5.28
CA LEU A 250 -22.22 4.37 6.34
C LEU A 250 -22.40 5.12 7.67
N ARG A 251 -22.21 4.43 8.78
CA ARG A 251 -22.33 4.96 10.15
C ARG A 251 -21.07 4.68 10.96
N VAL A 252 -20.78 5.54 11.94
CA VAL A 252 -19.64 5.32 12.85
C VAL A 252 -19.97 4.12 13.74
N LYS A 253 -19.13 3.09 13.69
CA LYS A 253 -19.19 1.92 14.57
C LYS A 253 -18.37 2.15 15.84
N ALA A 254 -17.15 2.64 15.67
CA ALA A 254 -16.22 2.91 16.76
C ALA A 254 -15.20 3.99 16.36
N VAL A 255 -14.64 4.66 17.37
CA VAL A 255 -13.57 5.65 17.23
C VAL A 255 -12.37 5.18 18.04
N TYR A 256 -11.19 5.25 17.43
CA TYR A 256 -9.93 4.89 18.04
C TYR A 256 -9.01 6.11 18.00
N ALA A 257 -8.41 6.45 19.14
CA ALA A 257 -7.43 7.51 19.24
C ALA A 257 -6.08 7.00 18.72
N LEU A 258 -5.41 7.84 17.93
CA LEU A 258 -4.06 7.60 17.45
C LEU A 258 -3.12 8.58 18.14
N THR A 259 -2.09 8.03 18.78
CA THR A 259 -1.02 8.81 19.39
C THR A 259 0.25 8.59 18.60
N ASP A 260 0.72 9.62 17.91
CA ASP A 260 1.99 9.59 17.18
C ASP A 260 3.14 9.50 18.20
N SER A 261 3.83 8.36 18.24
CA SER A 261 4.98 8.11 19.10
C SER A 261 6.29 8.66 18.53
N ALA A 262 6.30 9.23 17.32
CA ALA A 262 7.45 9.90 16.73
C ALA A 262 7.44 11.42 17.02
N ASP A 263 8.55 12.09 16.70
CA ASP A 263 8.70 13.56 16.70
C ASP A 263 7.64 14.30 15.82
N GLY A 264 6.85 13.54 15.04
CA GLY A 264 5.79 14.05 14.17
C GLY A 264 4.72 14.87 14.88
N SER A 265 4.27 14.47 16.08
CA SER A 265 3.31 15.28 16.83
C SER A 265 3.90 16.62 17.28
N ALA A 266 5.20 16.67 17.57
CA ALA A 266 5.88 17.91 17.95
C ALA A 266 6.09 18.82 16.73
N ALA A 267 6.50 18.25 15.59
CA ALA A 267 6.62 18.96 14.32
C ALA A 267 5.27 19.55 13.87
N THR A 268 4.18 18.81 13.99
CA THR A 268 2.85 19.34 13.67
C THR A 268 2.35 20.35 14.68
N ALA A 269 2.65 20.19 15.97
CA ALA A 269 2.35 21.23 16.95
C ALA A 269 3.11 22.54 16.63
N ALA A 270 4.37 22.45 16.22
CA ALA A 270 5.17 23.60 15.80
C ALA A 270 4.62 24.23 14.51
N ALA A 271 4.24 23.43 13.51
CA ALA A 271 3.59 23.89 12.28
C ALA A 271 2.25 24.57 12.58
N ALA A 272 1.41 23.97 13.43
CA ALA A 272 0.14 24.55 13.87
C ALA A 272 0.31 25.91 14.55
N LYS A 273 1.31 26.05 15.42
CA LYS A 273 1.64 27.32 16.09
C LYS A 273 2.16 28.38 15.12
N THR A 274 2.98 27.98 14.15
CA THR A 274 3.67 28.90 13.22
C THR A 274 2.78 29.32 12.06
N LEU A 275 2.07 28.37 11.45
CA LEU A 275 1.24 28.58 10.28
C LEU A 275 -0.18 29.04 10.64
N GLY A 276 -0.75 28.54 11.74
CA GLY A 276 -2.16 28.76 12.09
C GLY A 276 -3.13 28.07 11.11
N ASN A 277 -4.42 28.47 11.17
CA ASN A 277 -5.50 27.91 10.34
C ASN A 277 -5.56 26.37 10.40
N VAL A 278 -5.70 25.84 11.63
CA VAL A 278 -5.77 24.40 11.86
C VAL A 278 -7.21 23.94 11.67
N ARG A 279 -7.43 22.98 10.77
CA ARG A 279 -8.76 22.39 10.52
C ARG A 279 -8.74 20.87 10.69
N PRO A 280 -9.80 20.28 11.29
CA PRO A 280 -9.98 18.84 11.24
C PRO A 280 -10.43 18.43 9.84
N LEU A 281 -9.67 17.56 9.18
CA LEU A 281 -9.94 17.08 7.82
C LEU A 281 -9.89 15.56 7.74
N TRP A 282 -10.72 15.02 6.87
CA TRP A 282 -10.84 13.59 6.62
C TRP A 282 -9.87 13.13 5.55
N HIS A 283 -9.24 11.97 5.79
CA HIS A 283 -8.48 11.24 4.79
C HIS A 283 -9.03 9.82 4.66
N GLY A 284 -9.45 9.48 3.45
CA GLY A 284 -9.94 8.14 3.12
C GLY A 284 -8.89 7.34 2.38
N THR A 285 -8.75 6.07 2.73
CA THR A 285 -7.80 5.15 2.10
C THR A 285 -8.37 3.74 2.10
N ALA A 286 -7.89 2.87 1.21
CA ALA A 286 -8.30 1.46 1.21
C ALA A 286 -7.90 0.78 2.52
N ALA A 287 -8.70 -0.19 2.96
CA ALA A 287 -8.47 -0.87 4.22
C ALA A 287 -7.08 -1.53 4.31
N GLY A 288 -6.59 -2.09 3.19
CA GLY A 288 -5.26 -2.69 3.12
C GLY A 288 -4.08 -1.72 3.30
N ASN A 289 -4.30 -0.42 3.13
CA ASN A 289 -3.27 0.61 3.28
C ASN A 289 -3.19 1.15 4.72
N VAL A 290 -4.21 0.92 5.56
CA VAL A 290 -4.27 1.48 6.92
C VAL A 290 -3.08 1.00 7.76
N LEU A 291 -2.69 -0.27 7.64
CA LEU A 291 -1.55 -0.82 8.37
C LEU A 291 -0.24 -0.06 8.06
N SER A 292 -0.02 0.29 6.78
CA SER A 292 1.13 1.07 6.32
C SER A 292 1.14 2.46 6.95
N ILE A 293 -0.03 3.13 6.95
CA ILE A 293 -0.17 4.47 7.52
C ILE A 293 0.06 4.45 9.03
N LEU A 294 -0.41 3.42 9.74
CA LEU A 294 -0.17 3.28 11.18
C LEU A 294 1.31 3.00 11.49
N SER A 295 2.00 2.28 10.59
CA SER A 295 3.42 1.98 10.75
C SER A 295 4.31 3.20 10.46
N LYS A 296 4.07 3.95 9.38
CA LYS A 296 5.01 4.98 8.87
C LYS A 296 4.43 6.40 8.82
N GLY A 297 3.11 6.54 8.84
CA GLY A 297 2.41 7.78 8.54
C GLY A 297 2.03 7.91 7.07
N LEU A 298 1.44 9.07 6.74
CA LEU A 298 1.11 9.41 5.35
C LEU A 298 2.39 9.67 4.56
N VAL A 299 2.36 9.33 3.28
CA VAL A 299 3.47 9.54 2.37
C VAL A 299 3.00 10.36 1.18
N ILE A 300 3.79 11.35 0.79
CA ILE A 300 3.58 12.08 -0.46
C ILE A 300 4.25 11.28 -1.57
N SER A 301 3.45 10.60 -2.38
CA SER A 301 3.96 9.99 -3.61
C SER A 301 4.33 11.08 -4.62
N ASP A 302 5.48 10.93 -5.27
CA ASP A 302 5.92 11.84 -6.36
C ASP A 302 5.23 11.55 -7.70
N VAL A 303 4.31 10.59 -7.74
CA VAL A 303 3.67 10.13 -8.97
C VAL A 303 2.50 11.03 -9.31
N ALA A 304 2.50 11.51 -10.55
CA ALA A 304 1.32 12.04 -11.21
C ALA A 304 0.32 10.91 -11.46
N GLU A 305 -0.34 10.45 -10.41
CA GLU A 305 -1.45 9.51 -10.54
C GLU A 305 -2.58 10.19 -11.30
N ASN A 306 -3.17 9.46 -12.25
CA ASN A 306 -4.47 9.82 -12.84
C ASN A 306 -5.48 9.96 -11.70
N GLY A 307 -5.73 11.20 -11.26
CA GLY A 307 -6.57 11.51 -10.10
C GLY A 307 -6.08 12.68 -9.23
N ARG A 308 -4.80 13.04 -9.30
CA ARG A 308 -4.25 14.20 -8.57
C ARG A 308 -4.41 15.48 -9.39
N MET A 309 -5.53 16.16 -9.21
CA MET A 309 -5.87 17.34 -10.03
C MET A 309 -5.00 18.56 -9.71
N PHE A 310 -4.39 18.62 -8.52
CA PHE A 310 -3.73 19.81 -7.97
C PHE A 310 -2.28 19.58 -7.53
N GLY A 311 -1.60 18.61 -8.16
CA GLY A 311 -0.17 18.33 -7.91
C GLY A 311 0.08 17.33 -6.78
N ASN A 312 1.36 17.23 -6.39
CA ASN A 312 1.83 16.29 -5.38
C ASN A 312 1.55 16.81 -3.97
N GLY A 313 0.91 15.97 -3.16
CA GLY A 313 0.58 16.27 -1.78
C GLY A 313 -0.34 15.21 -1.20
N VAL A 314 -0.66 15.37 0.08
CA VAL A 314 -1.72 14.63 0.75
C VAL A 314 -3.05 15.31 0.47
N TYR A 315 -4.01 14.55 -0.04
CA TYR A 315 -5.36 15.00 -0.31
C TYR A 315 -6.26 14.66 0.87
N LEU A 316 -6.91 15.69 1.41
CA LEU A 316 -7.90 15.60 2.48
C LEU A 316 -9.17 16.35 2.07
N THR A 317 -10.19 16.29 2.91
CA THR A 317 -11.46 16.98 2.66
C THR A 317 -12.20 17.23 3.96
N ASP A 318 -13.00 18.30 3.99
CA ASP A 318 -13.93 18.58 5.07
C ASP A 318 -15.24 17.76 4.96
N GLN A 319 -15.39 16.92 3.93
CA GLN A 319 -16.59 16.12 3.67
C GLN A 319 -16.36 14.63 3.95
N SER A 320 -16.92 14.12 5.05
CA SER A 320 -16.71 12.74 5.51
C SER A 320 -17.09 11.69 4.46
N SER A 321 -18.26 11.83 3.83
CA SER A 321 -18.74 10.87 2.83
C SER A 321 -17.95 10.91 1.51
N LYS A 322 -17.24 12.02 1.21
CA LYS A 322 -16.31 12.07 0.08
C LYS A 322 -15.08 11.21 0.39
N ALA A 323 -14.47 11.44 1.54
CA ALA A 323 -13.30 10.67 1.97
C ALA A 323 -13.63 9.18 2.08
N THR A 324 -14.80 8.84 2.62
CA THR A 324 -15.30 7.45 2.70
C THR A 324 -15.43 6.78 1.33
N GLY A 325 -15.60 7.55 0.25
CA GLY A 325 -15.54 7.03 -1.13
C GLY A 325 -14.21 6.33 -1.49
N TYR A 326 -13.14 6.60 -0.73
CA TYR A 326 -11.82 6.00 -0.90
C TYR A 326 -11.57 4.81 0.05
N SER A 327 -12.46 4.55 1.01
CA SER A 327 -12.34 3.49 2.04
C SER A 327 -13.01 2.16 1.67
N GLY A 328 -13.10 1.84 0.38
CA GLY A 328 -13.69 0.58 -0.08
C GLY A 328 -15.16 0.66 -0.47
N THR A 329 -15.87 1.77 -0.22
CA THR A 329 -17.24 1.99 -0.69
C THR A 329 -17.27 2.99 -1.85
N GLY A 330 -17.33 2.50 -3.10
CA GLY A 330 -17.57 3.34 -4.27
C GLY A 330 -16.78 2.88 -5.50
N VAL A 331 -16.93 3.60 -6.63
CA VAL A 331 -16.24 3.32 -7.91
C VAL A 331 -14.71 3.23 -7.76
N TRP A 332 -14.17 3.77 -6.67
CA TRP A 332 -12.74 3.93 -6.38
C TRP A 332 -12.22 3.07 -5.21
N GLY A 333 -13.12 2.42 -4.47
CA GLY A 333 -12.82 1.43 -3.44
C GLY A 333 -13.11 0.03 -3.96
N GLY A 334 -12.43 -1.00 -3.47
CA GLY A 334 -12.72 -2.38 -3.87
C GLY A 334 -14.11 -2.85 -3.41
N ARG A 335 -14.28 -4.17 -3.23
CA ARG A 335 -15.43 -4.73 -2.48
C ARG A 335 -14.98 -5.09 -1.06
N ASP A 336 -14.29 -4.17 -0.41
CA ASP A 336 -13.77 -4.40 0.93
C ASP A 336 -14.94 -4.44 1.92
N ARG A 337 -14.93 -5.41 2.84
CA ARG A 337 -15.96 -5.53 3.90
C ARG A 337 -15.72 -4.57 5.06
N GLU A 338 -14.55 -3.95 5.09
CA GLU A 338 -14.06 -3.12 6.19
C GLU A 338 -13.88 -1.69 5.69
N HIS A 339 -14.40 -0.72 6.46
CA HIS A 339 -14.38 0.68 6.08
C HIS A 339 -13.74 1.51 7.18
N PHE A 340 -12.61 2.13 6.84
CA PHE A 340 -11.81 2.91 7.76
C PHE A 340 -11.65 4.34 7.27
N LEU A 341 -11.72 5.30 8.19
CA LEU A 341 -11.56 6.72 7.88
C LEU A 341 -10.65 7.39 8.90
N LEU A 342 -9.67 8.15 8.41
CA LEU A 342 -8.73 8.88 9.25
C LEU A 342 -9.20 10.33 9.42
N LEU A 343 -9.10 10.83 10.65
CA LEU A 343 -9.33 12.25 10.98
C LEU A 343 -8.01 12.85 11.44
N ALA A 344 -7.59 13.93 10.77
CA ALA A 344 -6.36 14.63 11.07
C ALA A 344 -6.60 16.11 11.39
N ASP A 345 -5.85 16.65 12.32
CA ASP A 345 -5.70 18.09 12.49
C ASP A 345 -4.63 18.57 11.51
N VAL A 346 -5.01 19.50 10.63
CA VAL A 346 -4.13 19.96 9.55
C VAL A 346 -3.85 21.46 9.67
N ALA A 347 -2.59 21.82 9.81
CA ALA A 347 -2.12 23.20 9.85
C ALA A 347 -2.01 23.78 8.43
N LEU A 348 -3.06 24.47 7.97
CA LEU A 348 -3.17 24.88 6.57
C LEU A 348 -2.49 26.21 6.25
N GLY A 349 -2.20 27.01 7.27
CA GLY A 349 -1.61 28.34 7.12
C GLY A 349 -2.30 29.18 6.06
N ARG A 350 -1.48 29.79 5.20
CA ARG A 350 -1.97 30.58 4.07
C ARG A 350 -2.38 29.65 2.93
N THR A 351 -3.66 29.67 2.60
CA THR A 351 -4.24 28.72 1.64
C THR A 351 -4.58 29.38 0.31
N LEU A 352 -4.24 28.72 -0.80
CA LEU A 352 -4.69 29.10 -2.13
C LEU A 352 -6.10 28.55 -2.39
N ARG A 353 -7.03 29.40 -2.82
CA ARG A 353 -8.34 29.00 -3.33
C ARG A 353 -8.42 29.29 -4.82
N PRO A 354 -8.05 28.33 -5.68
CA PRO A 354 -7.96 28.56 -7.12
C PRO A 354 -9.35 28.67 -7.76
N ALA A 355 -9.50 29.54 -8.76
CA ALA A 355 -10.71 29.58 -9.59
C ALA A 355 -10.61 28.59 -10.77
N ALA A 356 -9.39 28.37 -11.28
CA ALA A 356 -9.07 27.41 -12.31
C ALA A 356 -7.91 26.47 -11.92
N ARG A 357 -7.92 25.25 -12.45
CA ARG A 357 -6.94 24.20 -12.14
C ARG A 357 -5.48 24.64 -12.36
N HIS A 358 -5.22 25.39 -13.43
CA HIS A 358 -3.86 25.81 -13.76
C HIS A 358 -3.25 26.76 -12.72
N GLU A 359 -4.06 27.49 -11.96
CA GLU A 359 -3.57 28.37 -10.88
C GLU A 359 -2.91 27.57 -9.76
N ALA A 360 -3.49 26.42 -9.42
CA ALA A 360 -2.97 25.51 -8.39
C ALA A 360 -1.67 24.81 -8.83
N LEU A 361 -1.40 24.74 -10.13
CA LEU A 361 -0.23 24.09 -10.71
C LEU A 361 0.91 25.07 -11.04
N ARG A 362 0.78 26.35 -10.67
CA ARG A 362 1.85 27.33 -10.93
C ARG A 362 3.09 27.01 -10.09
N PRO A 363 4.31 27.21 -10.62
CA PRO A 363 5.56 26.92 -9.90
C PRO A 363 5.75 27.70 -8.60
N ASP A 364 5.09 28.86 -8.46
CA ASP A 364 5.23 29.73 -7.28
C ASP A 364 4.24 29.43 -6.15
N VAL A 365 3.29 28.50 -6.33
CA VAL A 365 2.26 28.17 -5.33
C VAL A 365 2.89 27.72 -4.02
N HIS A 366 3.83 26.77 -4.08
CA HIS A 366 4.47 26.18 -2.90
C HIS A 366 5.35 27.18 -2.14
N ARG A 367 5.73 28.31 -2.77
CA ARG A 367 6.49 29.39 -2.12
C ARG A 367 5.59 30.43 -1.44
N ARG A 368 4.37 30.59 -1.93
CA ARG A 368 3.44 31.65 -1.48
C ARG A 368 2.37 31.16 -0.51
N TYR A 369 2.08 29.87 -0.55
CA TYR A 369 1.01 29.22 0.21
C TYR A 369 1.56 28.01 0.95
N ASN A 370 0.76 27.48 1.88
CA ASN A 370 1.04 26.26 2.63
C ASN A 370 0.03 25.14 2.32
N ALA A 371 -1.07 25.47 1.64
CA ALA A 371 -2.09 24.52 1.23
C ALA A 371 -2.87 25.04 0.02
N ILE A 372 -3.56 24.13 -0.68
CA ILE A 372 -4.60 24.43 -1.67
C ILE A 372 -5.94 23.97 -1.09
N ASP A 373 -6.98 24.81 -1.15
CA ASP A 373 -8.35 24.51 -0.69
C ASP A 373 -9.34 24.80 -1.81
N VAL A 374 -9.79 23.72 -2.46
CA VAL A 374 -10.65 23.76 -3.64
C VAL A 374 -12.08 23.52 -3.22
N ARG A 375 -12.97 24.42 -3.64
CA ARG A 375 -14.42 24.28 -3.41
C ARG A 375 -15.03 23.33 -4.45
N GLY A 376 -15.89 22.42 -4.01
CA GLY A 376 -16.70 21.61 -4.93
C GLY A 376 -17.52 22.48 -5.89
N GLY A 377 -17.59 22.06 -7.16
CA GLY A 377 -18.18 22.82 -8.25
C GLY A 377 -17.22 23.79 -8.94
N THR A 378 -15.97 23.90 -8.49
CA THR A 378 -14.91 24.71 -9.12
C THR A 378 -13.78 23.81 -9.63
N CYS A 379 -12.92 24.33 -10.51
CA CYS A 379 -11.72 23.63 -10.99
C CYS A 379 -11.93 22.19 -11.53
N GLY A 380 -13.17 21.84 -11.95
CA GLY A 380 -13.51 20.50 -12.44
C GLY A 380 -13.76 19.44 -11.34
N VAL A 381 -13.70 19.79 -10.06
CA VAL A 381 -14.05 18.87 -8.96
C VAL A 381 -15.49 19.07 -8.52
N ARG A 382 -16.18 17.97 -8.18
CA ARG A 382 -17.56 18.04 -7.65
C ARG A 382 -17.63 18.38 -6.16
N ASN A 383 -16.59 18.01 -5.42
CA ASN A 383 -16.56 18.01 -3.97
C ASN A 383 -15.30 18.72 -3.45
N ASN A 384 -15.33 19.24 -2.23
CA ASN A 384 -14.21 19.97 -1.65
C ASN A 384 -12.93 19.12 -1.56
N GLU A 385 -11.77 19.73 -1.80
CA GLU A 385 -10.44 19.13 -1.63
C GLU A 385 -9.51 20.08 -0.93
N THR A 386 -8.70 19.55 -0.03
CA THR A 386 -7.60 20.27 0.57
C THR A 386 -6.32 19.48 0.34
N ILE A 387 -5.29 20.15 -0.16
CA ILE A 387 -4.00 19.54 -0.51
C ILE A 387 -2.91 20.24 0.29
N VAL A 388 -2.09 19.44 0.98
CA VAL A 388 -0.88 19.88 1.69
C VAL A 388 0.31 19.08 1.20
N TRP A 389 1.48 19.68 1.14
CA TRP A 389 2.70 19.07 0.60
C TRP A 389 3.84 18.97 1.61
N ASP A 390 3.58 19.29 2.88
CA ASP A 390 4.47 19.00 3.99
C ASP A 390 3.74 18.09 4.99
N LEU A 391 4.33 16.91 5.24
CA LEU A 391 3.78 15.93 6.18
C LEU A 391 3.78 16.44 7.63
N ASN A 392 4.66 17.40 7.96
CA ASN A 392 4.67 18.03 9.26
C ASN A 392 3.41 18.87 9.50
N GLN A 393 2.63 19.22 8.47
CA GLN A 393 1.36 19.93 8.65
C GLN A 393 0.22 19.02 9.15
N ILE A 394 0.41 17.70 9.21
CA ILE A 394 -0.67 16.73 9.43
C ILE A 394 -0.44 15.92 10.70
N ASN A 395 -1.39 16.01 11.64
CA ASN A 395 -1.43 15.15 12.81
C ASN A 395 -2.67 14.27 12.74
N ILE A 396 -2.50 12.98 12.49
CA ILE A 396 -3.63 12.04 12.49
C ILE A 396 -4.02 11.75 13.94
N ARG A 397 -5.26 12.07 14.30
CA ARG A 397 -5.76 11.99 15.68
C ARG A 397 -6.67 10.80 15.91
N TYR A 398 -7.46 10.42 14.90
CA TYR A 398 -8.43 9.34 15.06
C TYR A 398 -8.49 8.44 13.83
N LEU A 399 -8.76 7.17 14.10
CA LEU A 399 -9.20 6.19 13.13
C LEU A 399 -10.65 5.81 13.45
N LEU A 400 -11.53 5.96 12.48
CA LEU A 400 -12.94 5.59 12.60
C LEU A 400 -13.17 4.26 11.87
N GLU A 401 -13.88 3.36 12.54
CA GLU A 401 -14.45 2.16 11.94
C GLU A 401 -15.90 2.46 11.54
N LEU A 402 -16.27 2.14 10.29
CA LEU A 402 -17.58 2.41 9.73
C LEU A 402 -18.30 1.10 9.37
N HIS A 403 -19.64 1.13 9.39
CA HIS A 403 -20.51 0.00 9.01
C HIS A 403 -21.73 0.46 8.21
#